data_AF-A0A2T4N470-F1
#
_entry.id   AF-A0A2T4N470-F1
#
_cell.length_a   1.000
_cell.length_b   1.000
_cell.length_c   1.000
_cell.angle_alpha   90.00
_cell.angle_beta   90.00
_cell.angle_gamma   90.00
#
_symmetry.space_group_name_H-M   'P 1'
#
loop_
_entity.id
_entity.type
_entity.pdbx_description
1 polymer ?
#
loop_
_entity_poly.entity_id
_entity_poly.type
_entity_poly.pdbx_seq_one_letter_code
_entity_poly.pdbx_strand_id
1 'polypeptide(L)'
;MTDKTNAYNLSDTSGLYLVGEIAGVKSDSFRSGDQQIVRHTAGLRVTTVDAYGGETSELVEVRLSQAAVDSGVPRQLDGLRGQTLSLPVWVQAYTGRRGAGYALMLDTKRQILGL
;
A
#
# COMPACT_ATOMS: atom_id res chain seq x y z
N MET A 1 -33.63 -18.37 12.61
CA MET A 1 -33.09 -17.00 12.74
C MET A 1 -31.67 -17.17 13.24
N THR A 2 -30.73 -17.33 12.30
CA THR A 2 -29.36 -17.75 12.62
C THR A 2 -28.48 -16.54 12.48
N ASP A 3 -28.09 -15.98 13.61
CA ASP A 3 -27.11 -14.91 13.69
C ASP A 3 -25.78 -15.42 13.13
N LYS A 4 -25.41 -14.95 11.94
CA LYS A 4 -24.07 -15.12 11.40
C LYS A 4 -23.22 -14.05 12.05
N THR A 5 -22.75 -14.34 13.25
CA THR A 5 -21.72 -13.56 13.91
C THR A 5 -20.51 -13.55 12.97
N ASN A 6 -20.27 -12.40 12.34
CA ASN A 6 -19.09 -12.17 11.52
C ASN A 6 -17.88 -12.46 12.40
N ALA A 7 -17.25 -13.61 12.20
CA ALA A 7 -15.98 -13.93 12.79
C ALA A 7 -14.95 -12.98 12.17
N TYR A 8 -14.75 -11.83 12.82
CA TYR A 8 -13.53 -11.06 12.64
C TYR A 8 -12.40 -11.99 13.07
N ASN A 9 -11.73 -12.64 12.10
CA ASN A 9 -10.53 -13.43 12.34
C ASN A 9 -9.43 -12.48 12.83
N LEU A 10 -9.47 -12.15 14.12
CA LEU A 10 -8.54 -11.25 14.81
C LEU A 10 -7.18 -11.92 15.08
N SER A 11 -6.92 -13.11 14.53
CA SER A 11 -5.78 -13.95 14.91
C SER A 11 -4.44 -13.59 14.26
N ASP A 12 -4.36 -12.63 13.33
CA ASP A 12 -3.09 -12.25 12.66
C ASP A 12 -2.91 -10.73 12.45
N THR A 13 -3.47 -9.89 13.35
CA THR A 13 -3.35 -8.42 13.24
C THR A 13 -1.98 -7.87 13.65
N SER A 14 -0.92 -8.69 13.68
CA SER A 14 0.45 -8.26 13.99
C SER A 14 1.22 -7.99 12.69
N GLY A 15 1.33 -6.73 12.28
CA GLY A 15 2.00 -6.32 11.05
C GLY A 15 2.11 -4.81 10.94
N LEU A 16 2.90 -4.33 9.98
CA LEU A 16 2.95 -2.90 9.67
C LEU A 16 1.79 -2.56 8.74
N TYR A 17 0.99 -1.57 9.12
CA TYR A 17 -0.10 -1.06 8.32
C TYR A 17 0.11 0.42 8.04
N LEU A 18 -0.14 0.81 6.79
CA LEU A 18 -0.14 2.21 6.37
C LEU A 18 -1.59 2.67 6.22
N VAL A 19 -2.00 3.60 7.06
CA VAL A 19 -3.35 4.18 7.05
C VAL A 19 -3.30 5.52 6.32
N GLY A 20 -4.15 5.67 5.31
CA GLY A 20 -4.22 6.91 4.54
C GLY A 20 -5.31 6.88 3.46
N GLU A 21 -5.57 8.04 2.88
CA GLU A 21 -6.48 8.18 1.76
C GLU A 21 -5.81 7.70 0.47
N ILE A 22 -6.48 6.85 -0.30
CA ILE A 22 -5.96 6.41 -1.61
C ILE A 22 -5.92 7.59 -2.57
N ALA A 23 -4.71 8.01 -2.97
CA ALA A 23 -4.49 9.05 -3.97
C ALA A 23 -4.67 8.55 -5.41
N GLY A 24 -4.42 7.26 -5.63
CA GLY A 24 -4.52 6.58 -6.91
C GLY A 24 -3.40 5.57 -7.13
N VAL A 25 -3.39 4.93 -8.30
CA VAL A 25 -2.34 3.98 -8.70
C VAL A 25 -1.64 4.47 -9.97
N LYS A 26 -0.30 4.45 -9.97
CA LYS A 26 0.52 4.75 -11.15
C LYS A 26 1.29 3.52 -11.63
N SER A 27 1.71 3.58 -12.90
CA SER A 27 2.55 2.56 -13.52
C SER A 27 3.74 3.23 -14.20
N ASP A 28 4.95 2.88 -13.77
CA ASP A 28 6.20 3.42 -14.31
C ASP A 28 6.97 2.29 -15.00
N SER A 29 7.43 2.50 -16.24
CA SER A 29 8.27 1.53 -16.95
C SER A 29 9.73 1.98 -16.98
N PHE A 30 10.66 1.09 -16.65
CA PHE A 30 12.09 1.35 -16.72
C PHE A 30 12.85 0.15 -17.30
N ARG A 31 14.01 0.43 -17.92
CA ARG A 31 14.88 -0.62 -18.43
C ARG A 31 15.86 -1.09 -17.37
N SER A 32 16.04 -2.40 -17.27
CA SER A 32 17.10 -3.04 -16.48
C SER A 32 17.81 -4.04 -17.40
N GLY A 33 18.97 -3.64 -17.93
CA GLY A 33 19.61 -4.36 -19.04
C GLY A 33 18.70 -4.40 -20.26
N ASP A 34 18.47 -5.60 -20.80
CA ASP A 34 17.61 -5.83 -21.98
C ASP A 34 16.13 -5.96 -21.64
N GLN A 35 15.75 -6.00 -20.36
CA GLN A 35 14.35 -6.15 -19.94
C GLN A 35 13.71 -4.80 -19.62
N GLN A 36 12.49 -4.59 -20.13
CA GLN A 36 11.60 -3.52 -19.68
C GLN A 36 10.78 -4.04 -18.50
N ILE A 37 10.94 -3.40 -17.35
CA ILE A 37 10.20 -3.70 -16.13
C ILE A 37 9.11 -2.65 -15.96
N VAL A 38 7.88 -3.08 -15.73
CA VAL A 38 6.76 -2.22 -15.34
C VAL A 38 6.57 -2.33 -13.84
N ARG A 39 6.52 -1.20 -13.13
CA ARG A 39 6.27 -1.13 -11.70
C ARG A 39 4.95 -0.44 -11.46
N HIS A 40 4.10 -1.07 -10.66
CA HIS A 40 2.85 -0.49 -10.18
C HIS A 40 3.01 -0.01 -8.74
N THR A 41 2.53 1.20 -8.47
CA THR A 41 2.66 1.87 -7.16
C THR A 41 1.33 2.51 -6.79
N ALA A 42 0.83 2.18 -5.61
CA ALA A 42 -0.30 2.88 -4.99
C ALA A 42 0.22 4.07 -4.17
N GLY A 43 -0.40 5.24 -4.34
CA GLY A 43 -0.14 6.42 -3.55
C GLY A 43 -1.16 6.56 -2.42
N LEU A 44 -0.69 6.85 -1.20
CA LEU A 44 -1.51 7.09 -0.03
C LEU A 44 -1.19 8.46 0.54
N ARG A 45 -2.20 9.30 0.74
CA ARG A 45 -2.05 10.52 1.54
C ARG A 45 -2.19 10.16 3.01
N VAL A 46 -1.08 10.28 3.72
CA VAL A 46 -1.03 10.08 5.17
C VAL A 46 -1.06 11.45 5.82
N THR A 47 -2.12 11.74 6.57
CA THR A 47 -2.24 12.98 7.32
C THR A 47 -1.82 12.73 8.76
N THR A 48 -0.90 13.55 9.24
CA THR A 48 -0.42 13.53 10.63
C THR A 48 -0.70 14.88 11.26
N VAL A 49 -1.19 14.87 12.49
CA VAL A 49 -1.41 16.09 13.29
C VAL A 49 -0.23 16.26 14.24
N ASP A 50 0.36 17.45 14.25
CA ASP A 50 1.42 17.77 15.20
C ASP A 50 0.87 18.08 16.61
N ALA A 51 1.78 18.29 17.57
CA ALA A 51 1.40 18.58 18.96
C ALA A 51 0.66 19.92 19.15
N TYR A 52 0.62 20.77 18.12
CA TYR A 52 0.01 22.10 18.14
C TYR A 52 -1.26 22.18 17.27
N GLY A 53 -1.72 21.05 16.71
CA GLY A 53 -2.92 20.98 15.88
C GLY A 53 -2.69 21.32 14.41
N GLY A 54 -1.44 21.45 13.96
CA GLY A 54 -1.09 21.60 12.55
C GLY A 54 -1.20 20.26 11.82
N GLU A 55 -1.86 20.26 10.65
CA GLU A 55 -1.94 19.09 9.79
C GLU A 55 -0.85 19.10 8.71
N THR A 56 -0.13 17.99 8.59
CA THR A 56 0.77 17.73 7.47
C THR A 56 0.30 16.50 6.72
N SER A 57 0.16 16.61 5.40
CA SER A 57 -0.19 15.49 4.53
C SER A 57 1.00 15.10 3.66
N GLU A 58 1.41 13.84 3.73
CA GLU A 58 2.50 13.28 2.94
C GLU A 58 1.96 12.23 1.95
N LEU A 59 2.44 12.25 0.70
CA LEU A 59 2.20 11.18 -0.24
C LEU A 59 3.22 10.05 -0.04
N VAL A 60 2.76 8.92 0.47
CA VAL A 60 3.55 7.71 0.67
C VAL A 60 3.27 6.73 -0.45
N GLU A 61 4.34 6.15 -1.02
CA GLU A 61 4.25 5.19 -2.12
C GLU A 61 4.38 3.75 -1.63
N VAL A 62 3.39 2.91 -1.98
CA VAL A 62 3.38 1.47 -1.72
C VAL A 62 3.49 0.72 -3.04
N ARG A 63 4.55 -0.06 -3.21
CA ARG A 63 4.79 -0.85 -4.40
C ARG A 63 3.97 -2.13 -4.37
N LEU A 64 3.41 -2.48 -5.52
CA LEU A 64 2.62 -3.69 -5.71
C LEU A 64 3.53 -4.79 -6.27
N SER A 65 3.41 -5.99 -5.71
CA SER A 65 4.08 -7.18 -6.27
C SER A 65 3.42 -7.60 -7.58
N GLN A 66 4.13 -8.33 -8.44
CA GLN A 66 3.54 -8.83 -9.69
C GLN A 66 2.30 -9.69 -9.43
N ALA A 67 2.32 -10.53 -8.39
CA ALA A 67 1.16 -11.32 -7.99
C ALA A 67 -0.05 -10.47 -7.60
N ALA A 68 0.15 -9.29 -6.98
CA ALA A 68 -0.93 -8.34 -6.68
C ALA A 68 -1.50 -7.70 -7.95
N VAL A 69 -0.61 -7.40 -8.90
CA VAL A 69 -0.98 -6.82 -10.20
C VAL A 69 -1.83 -7.80 -10.97
N ASP A 70 -1.39 -9.06 -11.06
CA ASP A 70 -2.07 -10.12 -11.79
C ASP A 70 -3.45 -10.46 -11.21
N SER A 71 -3.64 -10.28 -9.90
CA SER A 71 -4.94 -10.45 -9.23
C SER A 71 -5.87 -9.23 -9.33
N GLY A 72 -5.44 -8.16 -9.99
CA GLY A 72 -6.27 -6.97 -10.26
C GLY A 72 -6.28 -5.93 -9.13
N VAL A 73 -5.43 -6.06 -8.12
CA VAL A 73 -5.31 -5.09 -7.00
C VAL A 73 -5.13 -3.64 -7.47
N PRO A 74 -4.30 -3.33 -8.51
CA PRO A 74 -4.18 -1.95 -9.01
C PRO A 74 -5.53 -1.32 -9.37
N ARG A 75 -6.39 -2.06 -10.06
CA ARG A 75 -7.72 -1.59 -10.49
C ARG A 75 -8.66 -1.43 -9.31
N GLN A 76 -8.59 -2.34 -8.34
CA GLN A 76 -9.39 -2.26 -7.11
C GLN A 76 -9.03 -1.01 -6.32
N LEU A 77 -7.74 -0.78 -6.05
CA LEU A 77 -7.26 0.39 -5.32
C LEU A 77 -7.60 1.70 -6.05
N ASP A 78 -7.43 1.75 -7.38
CA ASP A 78 -7.76 2.96 -8.13
C ASP A 78 -9.26 3.30 -8.07
N GLY A 79 -10.14 2.30 -8.01
CA GLY A 79 -11.58 2.48 -7.80
C GLY A 79 -11.95 2.97 -6.39
N LEU A 80 -11.03 2.94 -5.44
CA LEU A 80 -11.21 3.37 -4.05
C LEU A 80 -10.55 4.72 -3.77
N ARG A 81 -10.18 5.46 -4.81
CA ARG A 81 -9.59 6.80 -4.68
C ARG A 81 -10.45 7.71 -3.80
N GLY A 82 -9.80 8.43 -2.88
CA GLY A 82 -10.47 9.29 -1.91
C GLY A 82 -11.00 8.56 -0.67
N GLN A 83 -10.89 7.23 -0.59
CA GLN A 83 -11.24 6.48 0.61
C GLN A 83 -10.03 6.26 1.51
N THR A 84 -10.25 6.36 2.82
CA THR A 84 -9.24 6.02 3.82
C THR A 84 -9.22 4.52 4.05
N LEU A 85 -8.08 3.90 3.75
CA LEU A 85 -7.87 2.46 3.93
C LEU A 85 -6.63 2.21 4.80
N SER A 86 -6.55 1.00 5.36
CA SER A 86 -5.37 0.49 6.02
C SER A 86 -4.72 -0.59 5.15
N LEU A 87 -3.60 -0.26 4.50
CA LEU A 87 -2.87 -1.20 3.66
C LEU A 87 -1.84 -1.97 4.48
N PRO A 88 -1.85 -3.31 4.46
CA PRO A 88 -0.78 -4.10 5.06
C PRO A 88 0.49 -3.95 4.22
N VAL A 89 1.59 -3.59 4.84
CA VAL A 89 2.87 -3.37 4.16
C VAL A 89 4.02 -4.07 4.87
N TRP A 90 5.09 -4.29 4.12
CA TRP A 90 6.38 -4.69 4.66
C TRP A 90 7.48 -3.81 4.06
N VAL A 91 8.59 -3.68 4.78
CA VAL A 91 9.71 -2.82 4.39
C VAL A 91 10.72 -3.65 3.59
N GLN A 92 10.96 -3.25 2.35
CA GLN A 92 12.05 -3.78 1.54
C GLN A 92 13.23 -2.81 1.57
N ALA A 93 14.28 -3.16 2.31
CA ALA A 93 15.55 -2.46 2.21
C ALA A 93 16.20 -2.72 0.85
N TYR A 94 16.85 -1.70 0.29
CA TYR A 94 17.64 -1.85 -0.93
C TYR A 94 18.88 -0.94 -0.88
N THR A 95 19.89 -1.31 -1.65
CA THR A 95 21.06 -0.47 -1.90
C THR A 95 21.14 -0.18 -3.39
N GLY A 96 21.52 1.04 -3.76
CA GLY A 96 21.68 1.45 -5.15
C GLY A 96 22.78 2.49 -5.31
N ARG A 97 22.93 3.01 -6.53
CA ARG A 97 23.95 4.04 -6.84
C ARG A 97 23.89 5.28 -5.95
N ARG A 98 22.72 5.60 -5.38
CA ARG A 98 22.51 6.76 -4.50
C ARG A 98 22.56 6.42 -3.00
N GLY A 99 23.03 5.22 -2.64
CA GLY A 99 23.13 4.76 -1.27
C GLY A 99 22.05 3.75 -0.88
N ALA A 100 21.89 3.54 0.43
CA ALA A 100 20.87 2.68 1.00
C ALA A 100 19.53 3.40 1.10
N GLY A 101 18.44 2.66 0.95
CA GLY A 101 17.07 3.17 1.10
C GLY A 101 16.10 2.04 1.39
N TYR A 102 14.81 2.37 1.42
CA TYR A 102 13.75 1.39 1.63
C TYR A 102 12.56 1.70 0.73
N ALA A 103 11.76 0.67 0.46
CA ALA A 103 10.46 0.77 -0.18
C ALA A 103 9.41 0.08 0.67
N LEU A 104 8.21 0.65 0.72
CA LEU A 104 7.05 -0.04 1.26
C LEU A 104 6.44 -0.92 0.18
N MET A 105 6.24 -2.18 0.50
CA MET A 105 5.71 -3.19 -0.40
C MET A 105 4.37 -3.68 0.17
N LEU A 106 3.35 -3.83 -0.68
CA LEU A 106 2.07 -4.38 -0.25
C LEU A 106 2.26 -5.84 0.21
N ASP A 107 1.75 -6.17 1.39
CA ASP A 107 1.68 -7.55 1.88
C ASP A 107 0.36 -8.18 1.43
N THR A 108 0.37 -8.84 0.27
CA THR A 108 -0.81 -9.50 -0.29
C THR A 108 -1.31 -10.71 0.51
N LYS A 109 -0.54 -11.17 1.51
CA LYS A 109 -0.97 -12.28 2.37
C LYS A 109 -1.89 -11.81 3.50
N ARG A 110 -2.03 -10.49 3.67
CA ARG A 110 -2.83 -9.86 4.72
C ARG A 110 -4.01 -9.12 4.13
N GLN A 111 -5.02 -8.93 4.95
CA GLN A 111 -6.23 -8.22 4.56
C GLN A 111 -5.99 -6.71 4.54
N ILE A 112 -6.46 -6.05 3.49
CA ILE A 112 -6.65 -4.59 3.48
C ILE A 112 -7.88 -4.28 4.33
N LEU A 113 -7.71 -3.44 5.35
CA LEU A 113 -8.82 -3.05 6.23
C LEU A 113 -9.48 -1.77 5.72
N GLY A 114 -10.79 -1.67 5.87
CA GLY A 114 -11.61 -0.57 5.32
C GLY A 114 -12.22 -0.87 3.94
N LEU A 115 -11.98 -2.07 3.40
CA LEU A 115 -12.75 -2.66 2.30
C LEU A 115 -14.09 -3.23 2.78
#